data_AF-A0A0E3SL10-F1
#
_entry.id   AF-A0A0E3SL10-F1
#
_cell.length_a   1.000
_cell.length_b   1.000
_cell.length_c   1.000
_cell.angle_alpha   90.00
_cell.angle_beta   90.00
_cell.angle_gamma   90.00
#
_symmetry.space_group_name_H-M   'P 1'
#
loop_
_entity.id
_entity.type
_entity.pdbx_description
1 polymer ?
#
loop_
_entity_poly.entity_id
_entity_poly.type
_entity_poly.pdbx_seq_one_letter_code
_entity_poly.pdbx_strand_id
1 'polypeptide(L)'
;MKRIKQEIIRYVKALFAFADSIESNVTAAREKTEKLRQSILAKAFSGQLVETEAEIAKREGRDYEKAEVLRERIKAEKGKKDKKK
;
A
#
# COMPACT_ATOMS: atom_id res chain seq x y z
N MET A 1 -36.75 -26.76 38.63
CA MET A 1 -35.63 -27.31 37.81
C MET A 1 -35.74 -27.07 36.30
N LYS A 2 -36.87 -27.35 35.62
CA LYS A 2 -36.97 -27.21 34.13
C LYS A 2 -36.67 -25.79 33.59
N ARG A 3 -37.17 -24.74 34.25
CA ARG A 3 -37.02 -23.33 33.82
C ARG A 3 -35.55 -22.84 33.82
N ILE A 4 -34.83 -23.12 34.91
CA ILE A 4 -33.41 -22.75 35.07
C ILE A 4 -32.55 -23.40 33.99
N LYS A 5 -32.76 -24.70 33.71
CA LYS A 5 -32.02 -25.40 32.64
C LYS A 5 -32.24 -24.73 31.27
N GLN A 6 -33.47 -24.33 30.96
CA GLN A 6 -33.78 -23.65 29.71
C GLN A 6 -33.11 -22.28 29.60
N GLU A 7 -33.06 -21.52 30.70
CA GLU A 7 -32.36 -20.23 30.73
C GLU A 7 -30.85 -20.40 30.55
N ILE A 8 -30.22 -21.36 31.22
CA ILE A 8 -28.80 -21.66 31.04
C ILE A 8 -28.52 -22.01 29.58
N ILE A 9 -29.33 -22.86 28.96
CA ILE A 9 -29.19 -23.22 27.54
C ILE A 9 -29.32 -21.97 26.65
N ARG A 10 -30.25 -21.06 26.93
CA ARG A 10 -30.43 -19.82 26.18
C ARG A 10 -29.20 -18.92 26.28
N TYR A 11 -28.66 -18.74 27.49
CA TYR A 11 -27.46 -17.92 27.70
C TYR A 11 -26.23 -18.51 27.02
N VAL A 12 -26.03 -19.83 27.15
CA VAL A 12 -24.93 -20.52 26.49
C VAL A 12 -25.02 -20.35 24.97
N LYS A 13 -26.21 -20.52 24.37
CA LYS A 13 -26.43 -20.28 22.95
C LYS A 13 -26.11 -18.86 22.53
N ALA A 14 -26.52 -17.86 23.32
CA ALA A 14 -26.23 -16.46 23.03
C ALA A 14 -24.73 -16.16 23.07
N LEU A 15 -24.00 -16.75 24.03
CA LEU A 15 -22.55 -16.61 24.13
C LEU A 15 -21.82 -17.27 22.96
N PHE A 16 -22.25 -18.45 22.51
CA PHE A 16 -21.69 -19.08 21.32
C PHE A 16 -21.94 -18.24 20.06
N ALA A 17 -23.17 -17.76 19.85
CA ALA A 17 -23.46 -16.88 18.71
C ALA A 17 -22.63 -15.59 18.73
N PHE A 18 -22.34 -15.06 19.92
CA PHE A 18 -21.45 -13.91 20.07
C PHE A 18 -19.99 -14.26 19.74
N ALA A 19 -19.49 -15.41 20.19
CA ALA A 19 -18.17 -15.90 19.83
C ALA A 19 -18.01 -16.09 18.31
N ASP A 20 -19.02 -16.69 17.66
CA ASP A 20 -19.05 -16.87 16.20
C ASP A 20 -18.97 -15.52 15.46
N SER A 21 -19.67 -14.49 15.98
CA SER A 21 -19.60 -13.13 15.44
C SER A 21 -18.20 -12.52 15.56
N ILE A 22 -17.53 -12.71 16.70
CA ILE A 22 -16.15 -12.24 16.90
C ILE A 22 -15.21 -12.94 15.91
N GLU A 23 -15.33 -14.26 15.77
CA GLU A 23 -14.49 -15.04 14.86
C GLU A 23 -14.66 -14.60 13.41
N SER A 24 -15.90 -14.37 12.98
CA SER A 24 -16.20 -13.83 11.64
C SER A 24 -15.59 -12.45 11.43
N ASN A 25 -15.71 -11.55 12.41
CA ASN A 25 -15.14 -10.21 12.35
C ASN A 25 -13.61 -10.22 12.26
N VAL A 26 -12.96 -11.06 13.06
CA VAL A 26 -11.49 -11.23 13.04
C VAL A 26 -11.03 -11.78 11.70
N THR A 27 -11.74 -12.77 11.16
CA THR A 27 -11.43 -13.35 9.84
C THR A 27 -11.54 -12.31 8.74
N ALA A 28 -12.63 -11.54 8.70
CA ALA A 28 -12.82 -10.47 7.73
C ALA A 28 -11.76 -9.35 7.87
N ALA A 29 -11.38 -8.99 9.10
CA ALA A 29 -10.34 -7.99 9.36
C ALA A 29 -8.96 -8.48 8.89
N ARG A 30 -8.66 -9.77 9.08
CA ARG A 30 -7.41 -10.40 8.60
C ARG A 30 -7.31 -10.34 7.08
N GLU A 31 -8.37 -10.72 6.38
CA GLU A 31 -8.40 -10.64 4.91
C GLU A 31 -8.23 -9.21 4.38
N LYS A 32 -8.90 -8.24 5.01
CA LYS A 32 -8.74 -6.81 4.67
C LYS A 32 -7.30 -6.35 4.88
N THR A 33 -6.68 -6.76 5.98
CA THR A 33 -5.29 -6.40 6.30
C THR A 33 -4.32 -6.98 5.28
N GLU A 34 -4.49 -8.24 4.87
CA GLU A 34 -3.64 -8.83 3.83
C GLU A 34 -3.78 -8.12 2.49
N LYS A 35 -5.02 -7.80 2.07
CA LYS A 35 -5.26 -7.02 0.84
C LYS A 35 -4.61 -5.64 0.93
N LEU A 36 -4.75 -4.95 2.07
CA LEU A 36 -4.13 -3.66 2.30
C LEU A 36 -2.60 -3.76 2.21
N ARG A 37 -1.99 -4.74 2.89
CA ARG A 37 -0.55 -4.99 2.86
C ARG A 37 -0.04 -5.16 1.42
N GLN A 38 -0.72 -5.98 0.62
CA GLN A 38 -0.35 -6.18 -0.78
C GLN A 38 -0.48 -4.90 -1.61
N SER A 39 -1.56 -4.13 -1.40
CA SER A 39 -1.75 -2.86 -2.12
C SER A 39 -0.69 -1.82 -1.75
N ILE A 40 -0.25 -1.77 -0.48
CA ILE A 40 0.81 -0.87 -0.02
C ILE A 40 2.15 -1.30 -0.63
N LEU A 41 2.48 -2.60 -0.61
CA LEU A 41 3.70 -3.11 -1.23
C LEU A 41 3.75 -2.79 -2.73
N ALA A 42 2.64 -2.98 -3.43
CA ALA A 42 2.55 -2.63 -4.85
C ALA A 42 2.82 -1.13 -5.10
N LYS A 43 2.22 -0.25 -4.28
CA LYS A 43 2.45 1.20 -4.36
C LYS A 43 3.88 1.60 -3.96
N ALA A 44 4.46 0.93 -2.98
CA ALA A 44 5.82 1.18 -2.53
C ALA A 44 6.82 0.83 -3.64
N PHE A 45 6.69 -0.36 -4.24
CA PHE A 45 7.58 -0.81 -5.31
C PHE A 45 7.39 -0.07 -6.64
N SER A 46 6.20 0.48 -6.91
CA SER A 46 5.98 1.37 -8.06
C SER A 46 6.53 2.78 -7.84
N GLY A 47 7.04 3.10 -6.64
CA GLY A 47 7.56 4.42 -6.30
C GLY A 47 6.49 5.47 -6.03
N GLN A 48 5.21 5.07 -5.91
CA GLN A 48 4.08 5.99 -5.71
C GLN A 48 3.94 6.49 -4.26
N LEU A 49 4.66 5.89 -3.32
CA LEU A 49 4.65 6.31 -1.90
C LEU A 49 5.75 7.33 -1.57
N VAL A 50 6.58 7.71 -2.54
CA VAL A 50 7.66 8.68 -2.37
C VAL A 50 7.42 9.81 -3.37
N GLU A 51 7.77 11.02 -2.96
CA GLU A 51 7.72 12.18 -3.84
C GLU A 51 8.64 11.99 -5.04
N THR A 52 8.19 12.49 -6.18
CA THR A 52 9.01 12.56 -7.39
C THR A 52 10.09 13.61 -7.24
N GLU A 53 11.22 13.42 -7.92
CA GLU A 53 12.31 14.38 -7.96
C GLU A 53 11.86 15.79 -8.39
N ALA A 54 10.85 15.89 -9.25
CA ALA A 54 10.26 17.15 -9.67
C ALA A 54 9.52 17.88 -8.54
N GLU A 55 8.86 17.13 -7.64
CA GLU A 55 8.18 17.68 -6.47
C GLU A 55 9.19 18.14 -5.42
N ILE A 56 10.24 17.35 -5.19
CA ILE A 56 11.37 17.73 -4.32
C ILE A 56 12.01 19.02 -4.84
N ALA A 57 12.31 19.09 -6.14
CA ALA A 57 12.92 20.27 -6.76
C ALA A 57 12.07 21.54 -6.58
N LYS A 58 10.75 21.43 -6.79
CA LYS A 58 9.81 22.55 -6.57
C LYS A 58 9.81 23.01 -5.12
N ARG A 59 9.78 22.09 -4.15
CA ARG A 59 9.84 22.43 -2.73
C ARG A 59 11.15 23.13 -2.35
N GLU A 60 12.26 22.66 -2.89
CA GLU A 60 13.61 23.19 -2.61
C GLU A 60 13.94 24.46 -3.42
N GLY A 61 13.04 24.90 -4.32
CA GLY A 61 13.25 26.07 -5.16
C GLY A 61 14.37 25.90 -6.20
N ARG A 62 14.73 24.64 -6.53
CA ARG A 62 15.75 24.30 -7.51
C ARG A 62 15.12 23.92 -8.85
N ASP A 63 15.88 24.09 -9.92
CA ASP A 63 15.42 23.70 -11.25
C ASP A 63 15.41 22.18 -11.42
N TYR A 64 14.47 21.68 -12.21
CA TYR A 64 14.31 20.25 -12.50
C TYR A 64 14.53 19.99 -13.99
N GLU A 65 15.61 19.28 -14.32
CA GLU A 65 15.90 18.87 -15.69
C GLU A 65 14.94 17.76 -16.14
N LYS A 66 14.19 18.00 -17.22
CA LYS A 66 13.31 17.00 -17.82
C LYS A 66 14.11 15.93 -18.59
N ALA A 67 13.56 14.72 -18.67
CA ALA A 67 14.19 13.59 -19.34
C ALA A 67 14.53 13.83 -20.83
N GLU A 68 13.72 14.64 -21.53
CA GLU A 68 13.99 15.01 -22.93
C GLU A 68 15.29 15.80 -23.08
N VAL A 69 15.49 16.80 -22.21
CA VAL A 69 16.69 17.63 -22.17
C VAL A 69 17.93 16.79 -21.87
N LEU A 70 17.83 15.88 -20.89
CA LEU A 70 18.92 14.96 -20.56
C LEU A 70 19.28 14.05 -21.75
N ARG A 71 18.27 13.53 -22.47
CA ARG A 71 18.48 12.66 -23.64
C ARG A 71 19.20 13.38 -24.77
N GLU A 72 18.84 14.64 -25.02
CA GLU A 72 19.51 15.48 -26.02
C GLU A 72 20.98 15.71 -25.65
N ARG A 73 21.26 16.04 -24.39
CA ARG A 73 22.64 16.21 -23.89
C ARG A 73 23.48 14.94 -24.10
N ILE A 74 22.96 13.77 -23.70
CA ILE A 74 23.66 12.49 -23.85
C ILE A 74 23.94 12.18 -25.34
N LYS A 75 22.98 12.42 -26.24
CA LYS A 75 23.19 12.24 -27.69
C LYS A 75 24.28 13.16 -28.22
N ALA A 76 24.27 14.43 -27.83
CA ALA A 76 25.28 15.40 -28.24
C ALA A 76 26.69 15.04 -27.71
N GLU A 77 26.80 14.55 -26.47
CA GLU A 77 28.06 14.10 -25.89
C GLU A 77 28.62 12.85 -26.56
N LYS A 78 27.76 11.86 -26.87
CA LYS A 78 28.19 10.67 -27.63
C LYS A 78 28.71 11.03 -29.02
N GLY A 79 27.98 11.87 -29.76
CA GLY A 79 28.42 12.32 -31.09
C GLY A 79 29.73 13.13 -31.07
N LYS A 80 30.03 13.83 -29.97
CA LYS A 80 31.34 14.50 -29.77
C LYS A 80 32.47 13.51 -29.48
N LYS A 81 32.21 12.41 -28.76
CA LYS A 81 33.20 11.35 -28.53
C LYS A 81 33.53 10.58 -29.81
N ASP A 82 32.55 10.33 -30.66
CA ASP A 82 32.76 9.60 -31.92
C ASP A 82 33.55 10.41 -32.96
N LYS A 83 33.45 11.75 -32.93
CA LYS A 83 34.27 12.65 -33.77
C LYS A 83 35.70 12.86 -33.26
N LYS A 84 36.02 12.37 -32.07
CA LYS A 84 37.33 12.52 -31.40
C LYS A 84 38.16 11.22 -31.44
N LYS A 85 37.59 10.16 -32.01
CA LYS A 85 38.28 8.93 -32.45
C LYS A 85 38.59 9.03 -33.93
#